data_AF-A0A956U688-F1
#
_entry.id   AF-A0A956U688-F1
#
_cell.length_a   1.000
_cell.length_b   1.000
_cell.length_c   1.000
_cell.angle_alpha   90.00
_cell.angle_beta   90.00
_cell.angle_gamma   90.00
#
_symmetry.space_group_name_H-M   'P 1'
#
loop_
_entity.id
_entity.type
_entity.pdbx_description
1 polymer ?
#
loop_
_entity_poly.entity_id
_entity_poly.type
_entity_poly.pdbx_seq_one_letter_code
_entity_poly.pdbx_strand_id
1 'polypeptide(L)'
;MVLPESPPAGLSPRSYCKLALQYHLMGNVRQSIKAGRLALAGDKEDFDGTPLENISESDLSLLRKILDNLDEGVSFSADFMGGARRILLDLGFRIQETNERADQWLAPHQFFRILKFGVEESARLLGEKAGATFSTLVHSVIVATHPSRDVPSGLKAGDYLVLGKRYLALFWPEQARDALEHVLELVPSGPEREQAEKLLLTKVPLHPVPYLAVKRFINARRLASLGRGREAREAYRLLVEDYPEFEWALEQYAIQRIQDGEVEEALDLLDRILASNEGYVSAYLHKARAHAIKGEVFESQTALDRATRLDPGWEEISVLRQTVAMMARL
;
A
#
# COMPACT_ATOMS: atom_id res chain seq x y z
N MET A 1 -17.16 2.11 10.96
CA MET A 1 -18.37 2.56 10.22
C MET A 1 -18.19 2.20 8.75
N VAL A 2 -19.21 1.73 8.02
CA VAL A 2 -19.04 1.46 6.57
C VAL A 2 -19.23 2.79 5.83
N LEU A 3 -18.20 3.25 5.11
CA LEU A 3 -18.33 4.43 4.26
C LEU A 3 -19.43 4.23 3.21
N PRO A 4 -20.23 5.27 2.90
CA PRO A 4 -21.26 5.17 1.88
C PRO A 4 -20.66 4.74 0.53
N GLU A 5 -21.39 3.91 -0.22
CA GLU A 5 -20.94 3.39 -1.52
C GLU A 5 -20.78 4.47 -2.60
N SER A 6 -21.44 5.61 -2.42
CA SER A 6 -21.40 6.74 -3.34
C SER A 6 -20.88 7.98 -2.61
N PRO A 7 -20.01 8.78 -3.27
CA PRO A 7 -19.61 10.08 -2.76
C PRO A 7 -20.82 11.00 -2.50
N PRO A 8 -20.71 11.98 -1.58
CA PRO A 8 -21.75 13.00 -1.38
C PRO A 8 -22.03 13.75 -2.67
N ALA A 9 -23.30 14.05 -2.93
CA ALA A 9 -23.71 14.82 -4.11
C ALA A 9 -23.50 16.33 -3.92
N GLY A 10 -23.42 17.06 -5.03
CA GLY A 10 -23.41 18.53 -5.04
C GLY A 10 -22.08 19.19 -4.64
N LEU A 11 -20.97 18.45 -4.59
CA LEU A 11 -19.65 19.01 -4.33
C LEU A 11 -19.06 19.68 -5.60
N SER A 12 -18.11 20.60 -5.42
CA SER A 12 -17.35 21.16 -6.54
C SER A 12 -16.37 20.12 -7.13
N PRO A 13 -15.96 20.24 -8.40
CA PRO A 13 -14.93 19.35 -8.97
C PRO A 13 -13.65 19.28 -8.15
N ARG A 14 -13.18 20.42 -7.64
CA ARG A 14 -12.04 20.50 -6.71
C ARG A 14 -12.26 19.63 -5.45
N SER A 15 -13.44 19.71 -4.86
CA SER A 15 -13.80 18.91 -3.68
C SER A 15 -13.88 17.42 -4.02
N TYR A 16 -14.39 17.05 -5.20
CA TYR A 16 -14.39 15.67 -5.66
C TYR A 16 -12.98 15.14 -5.96
N CYS A 17 -12.08 15.95 -6.53
CA CYS A 17 -10.66 15.60 -6.68
C CYS A 17 -10.01 15.30 -5.33
N LYS A 18 -10.24 16.16 -4.33
CA LYS A 18 -9.75 15.94 -2.96
C LYS A 18 -10.31 14.66 -2.36
N LEU A 19 -11.61 14.44 -2.51
CA LEU A 19 -12.30 13.26 -2.01
C LEU A 19 -11.84 11.97 -2.70
N ALA A 20 -11.54 12.02 -4.01
CA ALA A 20 -10.98 10.89 -4.74
C ALA A 20 -9.61 10.48 -4.19
N LEU A 21 -8.74 11.46 -3.87
CA LEU A 21 -7.45 11.21 -3.25
C LEU A 21 -7.60 10.69 -1.81
N GLN A 22 -8.54 11.22 -1.03
CA GLN A 22 -8.85 10.69 0.31
C GLN A 22 -9.29 9.24 0.24
N TYR A 23 -10.26 8.89 -0.61
CA TYR A 23 -10.70 7.51 -0.77
C TYR A 23 -9.58 6.59 -1.27
N HIS A 24 -8.71 7.08 -2.15
CA HIS A 24 -7.53 6.34 -2.58
C HIS A 24 -6.59 6.03 -1.41
N LEU A 25 -6.28 7.03 -0.59
CA LEU A 25 -5.46 6.85 0.61
C LEU A 25 -6.12 5.91 1.63
N MET A 26 -7.44 5.86 1.68
CA MET A 26 -8.18 4.88 2.48
C MET A 26 -8.26 3.49 1.85
N GLY A 27 -7.70 3.26 0.66
CA GLY A 27 -7.84 2.00 -0.08
C GLY A 27 -9.24 1.74 -0.64
N ASN A 28 -10.13 2.73 -0.61
CA ASN A 28 -11.50 2.67 -1.11
C ASN A 28 -11.55 2.99 -2.61
N VAL A 29 -10.96 2.11 -3.42
CA VAL A 29 -10.75 2.30 -4.85
C VAL A 29 -12.04 2.61 -5.60
N ARG A 30 -13.15 1.93 -5.26
CA ARG A 30 -14.45 2.16 -5.92
C ARG A 30 -14.95 3.58 -5.69
N GLN A 31 -14.94 4.02 -4.44
CA GLN A 31 -15.38 5.36 -4.05
C GLN A 31 -14.43 6.43 -4.64
N SER A 32 -13.13 6.14 -4.72
CA SER A 32 -12.15 7.00 -5.38
C SER A 32 -12.47 7.20 -6.87
N ILE A 33 -12.76 6.12 -7.60
CA ILE A 33 -13.15 6.18 -9.03
C ILE A 33 -14.45 6.97 -9.21
N LYS A 34 -15.48 6.68 -8.39
CA LYS A 34 -16.76 7.40 -8.44
C LYS A 34 -16.58 8.90 -8.15
N ALA A 35 -15.77 9.26 -7.16
CA ALA A 35 -15.47 10.65 -6.85
C ALA A 35 -14.72 11.31 -8.01
N GLY A 36 -13.74 10.62 -8.60
CA GLY A 36 -13.04 11.09 -9.80
C GLY A 36 -13.98 11.36 -10.97
N ARG A 37 -14.96 10.46 -11.22
CA ARG A 37 -15.95 10.66 -12.28
C ARG A 37 -16.81 11.90 -12.01
N LEU A 38 -17.26 12.07 -10.77
CA LEU A 38 -18.02 13.26 -10.37
C LEU A 38 -17.19 14.54 -10.48
N ALA A 39 -15.88 14.47 -10.23
CA ALA A 39 -14.98 15.59 -10.47
C ALA A 39 -14.98 15.98 -11.95
N LEU A 40 -14.95 15.01 -12.87
CA LEU A 40 -14.91 15.26 -14.32
C LEU A 40 -16.28 15.57 -14.95
N ALA A 41 -17.38 15.58 -14.20
CA ALA A 41 -18.72 15.75 -14.75
C ALA A 41 -19.04 17.20 -15.15
N GLY A 42 -18.33 18.19 -14.58
CA GLY A 42 -18.48 19.62 -14.89
C GLY A 42 -17.83 20.05 -16.20
N ASP A 43 -18.04 21.30 -16.58
CA ASP A 43 -17.38 21.93 -17.72
C ASP A 43 -15.93 22.28 -17.37
N LYS A 44 -15.09 22.55 -18.38
CA LYS A 44 -13.66 22.85 -18.16
C LYS A 44 -13.43 24.05 -17.24
N GLU A 45 -14.36 25.00 -17.26
CA GLU A 45 -14.38 26.19 -16.40
C GLU A 45 -14.49 25.83 -14.91
N ASP A 46 -15.04 24.66 -14.58
CA ASP A 46 -15.17 24.18 -13.21
C ASP A 46 -13.86 23.56 -12.64
N PHE A 47 -12.79 23.49 -13.44
CA PHE A 47 -11.49 22.94 -13.04
C PHE A 47 -10.48 23.98 -12.54
N ASP A 48 -10.87 25.24 -12.45
CA ASP A 48 -10.00 26.31 -11.95
C ASP A 48 -9.42 25.99 -10.56
N GLY A 49 -8.09 26.13 -10.41
CA GLY A 49 -7.38 25.82 -9.18
C GLY A 49 -7.33 24.32 -8.83
N THR A 50 -7.57 23.44 -9.79
CA THR A 50 -7.41 21.99 -9.63
C THR A 50 -6.22 21.47 -10.46
N PRO A 51 -5.71 20.25 -10.21
CA PRO A 51 -4.73 19.60 -11.09
C PRO A 51 -5.21 19.41 -12.55
N LEU A 52 -6.49 19.65 -12.83
CA LEU A 52 -7.13 19.50 -14.14
C LEU A 52 -7.26 20.83 -14.91
N GLU A 53 -6.95 21.98 -14.30
CA GLU A 53 -7.20 23.31 -14.89
C GLU A 53 -6.67 23.44 -16.33
N ASN A 54 -5.47 22.92 -16.57
CA ASN A 54 -4.78 23.01 -17.86
C ASN A 54 -4.93 21.77 -18.75
N ILE A 55 -5.91 20.91 -18.46
CA ILE A 55 -6.11 19.69 -19.25
C ILE A 55 -6.60 20.02 -20.67
N SER A 56 -6.11 19.30 -21.69
CA SER A 56 -6.64 19.43 -23.05
C SER A 56 -8.01 18.76 -23.17
N GLU A 57 -8.84 19.20 -24.12
CA GLU A 57 -10.16 18.59 -24.36
C GLU A 57 -10.05 17.11 -24.76
N SER A 58 -9.02 16.75 -25.53
CA SER A 58 -8.74 15.36 -25.91
C SER A 58 -8.40 14.50 -24.69
N ASP A 59 -7.58 15.02 -23.78
CA ASP A 59 -7.19 14.32 -22.56
C ASP A 59 -8.35 14.21 -21.58
N LEU A 60 -9.16 15.26 -21.43
CA LEU A 60 -10.36 15.24 -20.60
C LEU A 60 -11.36 14.19 -21.10
N SER A 61 -11.60 14.14 -22.42
CA SER A 61 -12.45 13.14 -23.06
C SER A 61 -11.93 11.72 -22.81
N LEU A 62 -10.61 11.53 -22.91
CA LEU A 62 -9.96 10.25 -22.65
C LEU A 62 -10.13 9.80 -21.20
N LEU A 63 -9.92 10.71 -20.25
CA LEU A 63 -10.05 10.42 -18.83
C LEU A 63 -11.47 10.06 -18.42
N ARG A 64 -12.47 10.78 -18.95
CA ARG A 64 -13.88 10.44 -18.75
C ARG A 64 -14.15 9.01 -19.20
N LYS A 65 -13.72 8.64 -20.41
CA LYS A 65 -13.86 7.26 -20.92
C LYS A 65 -13.15 6.23 -20.03
N ILE A 66 -11.96 6.53 -19.54
CA ILE A 66 -11.23 5.62 -18.64
C ILE A 66 -12.00 5.44 -17.34
N LEU A 67 -12.44 6.52 -16.70
CA LEU A 67 -13.17 6.44 -15.42
C LEU A 67 -14.54 5.79 -15.56
N ASP A 68 -15.26 6.02 -16.66
CA ASP A 68 -16.54 5.37 -16.95
C ASP A 68 -16.34 3.85 -17.10
N ASN A 69 -15.35 3.43 -17.90
CA ASN A 69 -15.03 2.02 -18.06
C ASN A 69 -14.55 1.38 -16.74
N LEU A 70 -13.82 2.12 -15.90
CA LEU A 70 -13.40 1.63 -14.59
C LEU A 70 -14.59 1.49 -13.63
N ASP A 71 -15.53 2.43 -13.58
CA ASP A 71 -16.73 2.33 -12.74
C ASP A 71 -17.64 1.16 -13.18
N GLU A 72 -17.81 0.98 -14.49
CA GLU A 72 -18.53 -0.17 -15.06
C GLU A 72 -17.83 -1.50 -14.76
N GLY A 73 -16.51 -1.57 -14.96
CA GLY A 73 -15.70 -2.77 -14.70
C GLY A 73 -15.60 -3.12 -13.21
N VAL A 74 -15.65 -2.12 -12.33
CA VAL A 74 -15.70 -2.28 -10.87
C VAL A 74 -17.04 -2.85 -10.39
N SER A 75 -18.12 -2.64 -11.15
CA SER A 75 -19.46 -3.16 -10.84
C SER A 75 -19.60 -4.67 -11.10
N PHE A 76 -18.79 -5.25 -11.98
CA PHE A 76 -18.75 -6.70 -12.22
C PHE A 76 -17.70 -7.38 -11.31
N SER A 77 -18.15 -7.93 -10.19
CA SER A 77 -17.32 -8.53 -9.12
C SER A 77 -16.60 -9.85 -9.47
N ALA A 78 -16.12 -10.04 -10.70
CA ALA A 78 -15.27 -11.18 -11.07
C ALA A 78 -14.25 -10.85 -12.18
N ASP A 79 -14.54 -9.86 -13.03
CA ASP A 79 -13.75 -9.56 -14.23
C ASP A 79 -13.20 -8.14 -14.26
N PHE A 80 -12.62 -7.69 -13.14
CA PHE A 80 -11.74 -6.51 -13.17
C PHE A 80 -10.68 -6.65 -14.29
N MET A 81 -10.18 -7.88 -14.53
CA MET A 81 -9.27 -8.22 -15.62
C MET A 81 -9.89 -8.02 -17.01
N GLY A 82 -11.19 -8.28 -17.17
CA GLY A 82 -11.91 -8.06 -18.43
C GLY A 82 -12.08 -6.59 -18.75
N GLY A 83 -12.43 -5.76 -17.75
CA GLY A 83 -12.54 -4.31 -17.87
C GLY A 83 -11.21 -3.63 -18.20
N ALA A 84 -10.15 -3.92 -17.43
CA ALA A 84 -8.82 -3.35 -17.67
C ALA A 84 -8.23 -3.80 -19.02
N ARG A 85 -8.43 -5.06 -19.41
CA ARG A 85 -8.03 -5.59 -20.73
C ARG A 85 -8.82 -4.95 -21.87
N ARG A 86 -10.11 -4.66 -21.67
CA ARG A 86 -10.95 -3.97 -22.66
C ARG A 86 -10.55 -2.51 -22.81
N ILE A 87 -10.21 -1.81 -21.72
CA ILE A 87 -9.65 -0.45 -21.75
C ILE A 87 -8.34 -0.42 -22.55
N LEU A 88 -7.41 -1.35 -22.31
CA LEU A 88 -6.15 -1.46 -23.06
C LEU A 88 -6.38 -1.72 -24.57
N LEU A 89 -7.39 -2.54 -24.91
CA LEU A 89 -7.75 -2.84 -26.29
C LEU A 89 -8.46 -1.66 -26.99
N ASP A 90 -9.37 -0.98 -26.31
CA ASP A 90 -10.09 0.20 -26.84
C ASP A 90 -9.19 1.44 -26.97
N LEU A 91 -8.13 1.52 -26.16
CA LEU A 91 -7.07 2.54 -26.26
C LEU A 91 -5.96 2.19 -27.25
N GLY A 92 -6.05 1.05 -27.95
CA GLY A 92 -5.10 0.65 -29.00
C GLY A 92 -3.74 0.12 -28.50
N PHE A 93 -3.58 -0.13 -27.19
CA PHE A 93 -2.34 -0.71 -26.65
C PHE A 93 -2.30 -2.22 -26.93
N ARG A 94 -1.55 -2.61 -27.97
CA ARG A 94 -1.18 -4.02 -28.17
C ARG A 94 -0.28 -4.44 -27.01
N ILE A 95 -0.74 -5.41 -26.23
CA ILE A 95 -0.15 -5.96 -24.97
C ILE A 95 1.29 -6.52 -25.11
N GLN A 96 1.96 -6.34 -26.27
CA GLN A 96 3.32 -6.82 -26.53
C GLN A 96 4.38 -5.72 -26.76
N GLU A 97 4.05 -4.42 -26.78
CA GLU A 97 5.06 -3.36 -26.93
C GLU A 97 5.29 -2.59 -25.61
N THR A 98 6.41 -2.96 -24.97
CA THR A 98 7.21 -2.34 -23.90
C THR A 98 6.73 -1.05 -23.18
N ASN A 99 6.82 -1.11 -21.84
CA ASN A 99 6.65 -0.02 -20.86
C ASN A 99 7.36 1.32 -21.24
N GLU A 100 8.43 1.26 -22.03
CA GLU A 100 9.20 2.45 -22.43
C GLU A 100 8.41 3.42 -23.33
N ARG A 101 7.51 2.92 -24.19
CA ARG A 101 6.65 3.78 -25.01
C ARG A 101 5.54 4.44 -24.20
N ALA A 102 4.98 3.70 -23.23
CA ALA A 102 4.04 4.26 -22.26
C ALA A 102 4.72 5.34 -21.41
N ASP A 103 5.95 5.12 -20.95
CA ASP A 103 6.73 6.10 -20.19
C ASP A 103 7.07 7.35 -20.99
N GLN A 104 7.46 7.21 -22.27
CA GLN A 104 7.73 8.34 -23.16
C GLN A 104 6.45 9.13 -23.50
N TRP A 105 5.31 8.46 -23.59
CA TRP A 105 4.01 9.09 -23.85
C TRP A 105 3.45 9.80 -22.59
N LEU A 106 3.73 9.28 -21.39
CA LEU A 106 3.27 9.82 -20.10
C LEU A 106 4.20 10.91 -19.52
N ALA A 107 5.46 10.96 -19.97
CA ALA A 107 6.48 11.92 -19.50
C ALA A 107 6.09 13.40 -19.61
N PRO A 108 5.43 13.90 -20.68
CA PRO A 108 5.09 15.32 -20.80
C PRO A 108 3.82 15.75 -20.06
N HIS A 109 3.04 14.83 -19.46
CA HIS A 109 1.72 15.15 -18.92
C HIS A 109 1.58 14.74 -17.44
N GLN A 110 1.78 15.71 -16.53
CA GLN A 110 1.74 15.51 -15.06
C GLN A 110 0.46 14.84 -14.57
N PHE A 111 -0.67 15.07 -15.22
CA PHE A 111 -1.95 14.48 -14.84
C PHE A 111 -2.00 12.97 -15.09
N PHE A 112 -1.43 12.48 -16.19
CA PHE A 112 -1.40 11.05 -16.49
C PHE A 112 -0.36 10.29 -15.67
N ARG A 113 0.54 10.96 -14.93
CA ARG A 113 1.31 10.30 -13.86
C ARG A 113 0.44 9.88 -12.68
N ILE A 114 -0.67 10.57 -12.41
CA ILE A 114 -1.62 10.24 -11.34
C ILE A 114 -2.52 9.08 -11.80
N LEU A 115 -2.90 9.05 -13.08
CA LEU A 115 -3.61 7.90 -13.65
C LEU A 115 -2.69 6.70 -13.83
N LYS A 116 -1.44 6.91 -14.27
CA LYS A 116 -0.38 5.90 -14.28
C LYS A 116 -0.17 5.41 -12.87
N PHE A 117 -0.03 6.29 -11.88
CA PHE A 117 0.09 5.90 -10.48
C PHE A 117 -1.18 5.19 -9.97
N GLY A 118 -2.38 5.61 -10.35
CA GLY A 118 -3.64 4.95 -9.99
C GLY A 118 -3.83 3.61 -10.70
N VAL A 119 -3.33 3.47 -11.92
CA VAL A 119 -3.33 2.25 -12.76
C VAL A 119 -2.15 1.35 -12.42
N GLU A 120 -1.04 1.87 -11.91
CA GLU A 120 0.16 1.18 -11.41
C GLU A 120 -0.05 0.77 -9.96
N GLU A 121 -0.70 1.58 -9.14
CA GLU A 121 -1.17 1.24 -7.81
C GLU A 121 -2.33 0.27 -7.94
N SER A 122 -3.26 0.49 -8.88
CA SER A 122 -4.19 -0.56 -9.28
C SER A 122 -3.43 -1.73 -9.88
N ALA A 123 -2.36 -1.60 -10.67
CA ALA A 123 -1.57 -2.72 -11.21
C ALA A 123 -0.57 -3.33 -10.23
N ARG A 124 -0.42 -2.75 -9.04
CA ARG A 124 0.37 -3.19 -7.88
C ARG A 124 -0.55 -3.89 -6.88
N LEU A 125 -1.77 -3.35 -6.69
CA LEU A 125 -2.92 -3.98 -6.04
C LEU A 125 -3.47 -5.14 -6.88
N LEU A 126 -3.48 -5.04 -8.21
CA LEU A 126 -3.66 -6.12 -9.21
C LEU A 126 -2.32 -6.77 -9.54
N GLY A 127 -1.22 -6.23 -9.03
CA GLY A 127 0.06 -6.88 -8.89
C GLY A 127 -0.04 -8.03 -7.89
N GLU A 128 -1.17 -8.16 -7.21
CA GLU A 128 -1.61 -9.39 -6.55
C GLU A 128 -2.15 -10.44 -7.54
N LYS A 129 -2.60 -10.06 -8.75
CA LYS A 129 -2.96 -10.97 -9.87
C LYS A 129 -1.87 -11.13 -10.93
N ALA A 130 -1.00 -10.15 -11.19
CA ALA A 130 0.35 -10.46 -11.72
C ALA A 130 1.13 -11.26 -10.66
N GLY A 131 0.77 -11.09 -9.39
CA GLY A 131 1.04 -11.94 -8.24
C GLY A 131 0.42 -13.33 -8.37
N ALA A 132 -0.75 -13.54 -8.97
CA ALA A 132 -1.17 -14.92 -9.21
C ALA A 132 -0.18 -15.69 -10.13
N THR A 133 0.74 -15.02 -10.81
CA THR A 133 1.94 -15.65 -11.41
C THR A 133 3.20 -15.39 -10.58
N PHE A 134 3.38 -14.22 -9.97
CA PHE A 134 4.55 -13.81 -9.17
C PHE A 134 4.46 -14.19 -7.69
N SER A 135 3.33 -14.01 -7.00
CA SER A 135 2.90 -14.82 -5.85
C SER A 135 2.76 -16.31 -6.18
N THR A 136 2.47 -16.80 -7.39
CA THR A 136 2.60 -18.26 -7.67
C THR A 136 4.05 -18.65 -7.96
N LEU A 137 4.90 -17.74 -8.42
CA LEU A 137 6.36 -17.94 -8.56
C LEU A 137 7.04 -17.85 -7.20
N VAL A 138 6.64 -16.90 -6.36
CA VAL A 138 7.08 -16.68 -4.98
C VAL A 138 6.47 -17.77 -4.11
N HIS A 139 5.20 -18.13 -4.25
CA HIS A 139 4.60 -19.28 -3.57
C HIS A 139 5.15 -20.59 -4.13
N SER A 140 5.56 -20.73 -5.40
CA SER A 140 6.23 -21.95 -5.89
C SER A 140 7.72 -21.99 -5.51
N VAL A 141 8.40 -20.85 -5.34
CA VAL A 141 9.78 -20.77 -4.82
C VAL A 141 9.81 -20.94 -3.28
N ILE A 142 8.82 -20.39 -2.57
CA ILE A 142 8.61 -20.55 -1.13
C ILE A 142 8.05 -21.95 -0.82
N VAL A 143 7.15 -22.52 -1.64
CA VAL A 143 6.67 -23.91 -1.47
C VAL A 143 7.67 -24.93 -1.95
N ALA A 144 8.46 -24.67 -3.00
CA ALA A 144 9.52 -25.58 -3.42
C ALA A 144 10.61 -25.73 -2.35
N THR A 145 10.72 -24.78 -1.41
CA THR A 145 11.61 -24.87 -0.24
C THR A 145 10.99 -24.18 0.97
N HIS A 146 9.94 -24.74 1.57
CA HIS A 146 9.45 -24.24 2.85
C HIS A 146 10.61 -24.34 3.85
N PRO A 147 11.16 -23.22 4.36
CA PRO A 147 12.29 -23.30 5.26
C PRO A 147 11.86 -24.01 6.54
N SER A 148 12.80 -24.74 7.15
CA SER A 148 12.60 -25.38 8.45
C SER A 148 12.15 -24.35 9.48
N ARG A 149 11.41 -24.77 10.51
CA ARG A 149 11.14 -23.88 11.65
C ARG A 149 12.38 -23.62 12.49
N ASP A 150 13.34 -24.52 12.44
CA ASP A 150 14.64 -24.36 13.06
C ASP A 150 15.58 -23.69 12.06
N VAL A 151 16.22 -22.60 12.48
CA VAL A 151 17.21 -21.91 11.65
C VAL A 151 18.44 -22.81 11.50
N PRO A 152 18.81 -23.22 10.26
CA PRO A 152 19.93 -24.12 10.04
C PRO A 152 21.25 -23.42 10.38
N SER A 153 22.14 -24.13 11.06
CA SER A 153 23.48 -23.64 11.42
C SER A 153 24.47 -23.74 10.26
N GLY A 154 25.52 -22.90 10.29
CA GLY A 154 26.69 -23.02 9.41
C GLY A 154 26.51 -22.44 8.00
N LEU A 155 25.45 -21.66 7.76
CA LEU A 155 25.28 -20.92 6.52
C LEU A 155 26.23 -19.71 6.43
N LYS A 156 26.40 -19.17 5.22
CA LYS A 156 27.10 -17.90 5.02
C LYS A 156 26.17 -16.72 5.35
N ALA A 157 26.74 -15.57 5.66
CA ALA A 157 26.00 -14.34 5.96
C ALA A 157 24.94 -13.98 4.90
N GLY A 158 25.29 -14.05 3.62
CA GLY A 158 24.34 -13.81 2.52
C GLY A 158 23.17 -14.79 2.47
N ASP A 159 23.41 -16.06 2.79
CA ASP A 159 22.37 -17.11 2.82
C ASP A 159 21.42 -16.90 4.00
N TYR A 160 21.95 -16.53 5.17
CA TYR A 160 21.14 -16.14 6.33
C TYR A 160 20.28 -14.90 6.06
N LEU A 161 20.82 -13.91 5.33
CA LEU A 161 20.06 -12.73 4.95
C LEU A 161 18.90 -13.05 4.00
N VAL A 162 19.12 -13.96 3.04
CA VAL A 162 18.04 -14.49 2.18
C VAL A 162 17.02 -15.26 3.01
N LEU A 163 17.47 -16.06 3.97
CA LEU A 163 16.61 -16.85 4.82
C LEU A 163 15.74 -15.98 5.76
N GLY A 164 16.30 -14.95 6.38
CA GLY A 164 15.56 -13.98 7.19
C GLY A 164 14.43 -13.30 6.41
N LYS A 165 14.69 -12.88 5.16
CA LYS A 165 13.65 -12.34 4.26
C LYS A 165 12.55 -13.36 3.95
N ARG A 166 12.89 -14.64 3.78
CA ARG A 166 11.90 -15.71 3.58
C ARG A 166 11.02 -15.92 4.82
N TYR A 167 11.62 -15.92 6.02
CA TYR A 167 10.86 -16.02 7.26
C TYR A 167 9.92 -14.84 7.48
N LEU A 168 10.33 -13.61 7.15
CA LEU A 168 9.45 -12.45 7.14
C LEU A 168 8.26 -12.63 6.19
N ALA A 169 8.48 -13.16 4.99
CA ALA A 169 7.40 -13.43 4.03
C ALA A 169 6.40 -14.49 4.52
N LEU A 170 6.81 -15.37 5.44
CA LEU A 170 5.99 -16.39 6.09
C LEU A 170 5.37 -15.92 7.41
N PHE A 171 5.65 -14.68 7.82
CA PHE A 171 5.26 -14.12 9.13
C PHE A 171 5.82 -14.93 10.30
N TRP A 172 7.10 -15.34 10.22
CA TRP A 172 7.82 -16.05 11.28
C TRP A 172 8.87 -15.11 11.90
N PRO A 173 8.47 -14.26 12.87
CA PRO A 173 9.32 -13.16 13.32
C PRO A 173 10.57 -13.63 14.07
N GLU A 174 10.46 -14.67 14.90
CA GLU A 174 11.63 -15.15 15.67
C GLU A 174 12.64 -15.86 14.77
N GLN A 175 12.18 -16.69 13.83
CA GLN A 175 13.08 -17.30 12.85
C GLN A 175 13.76 -16.24 11.96
N ALA A 176 13.02 -15.20 11.59
CA ALA A 176 13.60 -14.06 10.88
C ALA A 176 14.65 -13.36 11.73
N ARG A 177 14.38 -13.12 13.02
CA ARG A 177 15.31 -12.53 13.97
C ARG A 177 16.59 -13.35 14.07
N ASP A 178 16.48 -14.63 14.39
CA ASP A 178 17.60 -15.56 14.55
C ASP A 178 18.48 -15.59 13.29
N ALA A 179 17.86 -15.70 12.11
CA ALA A 179 18.60 -15.71 10.85
C ALA A 179 19.32 -14.39 10.60
N LEU A 180 18.70 -13.24 10.90
CA LEU A 180 19.32 -11.92 10.71
C LEU A 180 20.40 -11.64 11.76
N GLU A 181 20.25 -12.11 13.00
CA GLU A 181 21.27 -12.01 14.05
C GLU A 181 22.52 -12.82 13.70
N HIS A 182 22.38 -14.01 13.09
CA HIS A 182 23.53 -14.74 12.56
C HIS A 182 24.31 -13.95 11.49
N VAL A 183 23.66 -13.08 10.71
CA VAL A 183 24.39 -12.17 9.81
C VAL A 183 25.27 -11.24 10.62
N LEU A 184 24.73 -10.65 11.70
CA LEU A 184 25.46 -9.73 12.58
C LEU A 184 26.62 -10.41 13.31
N GLU A 185 26.50 -11.70 13.63
CA GLU A 185 27.58 -12.48 14.24
C GLU A 185 28.71 -12.79 13.25
N LEU A 186 28.37 -13.11 12.00
CA LEU A 186 29.34 -13.52 10.99
C LEU A 186 30.10 -12.37 10.34
N VAL A 187 29.46 -11.21 10.19
CA VAL A 187 30.06 -10.03 9.53
C VAL A 187 29.96 -8.79 10.41
N PRO A 188 31.10 -8.18 10.82
CA PRO A 188 31.10 -7.00 11.71
C PRO A 188 30.73 -5.70 10.99
N SER A 189 30.83 -5.63 9.67
CA SER A 189 30.45 -4.48 8.84
C SER A 189 30.25 -4.90 7.39
N GLY A 190 29.49 -4.13 6.61
CA GLY A 190 29.29 -4.37 5.18
C GLY A 190 27.80 -4.39 4.80
N PRO A 191 27.50 -4.52 3.50
CA PRO A 191 26.14 -4.37 2.98
C PRO A 191 25.17 -5.42 3.52
N GLU A 192 25.60 -6.67 3.73
CA GLU A 192 24.76 -7.71 4.33
C GLU A 192 24.37 -7.36 5.77
N ARG A 193 25.32 -6.86 6.56
CA ARG A 193 25.08 -6.45 7.95
C ARG A 193 24.13 -5.25 8.00
N GLU A 194 24.40 -4.20 7.23
CA GLU A 194 23.55 -3.01 7.15
C GLU A 194 22.12 -3.38 6.74
N GLN A 195 21.97 -4.31 5.80
CA GLN A 195 20.66 -4.79 5.40
C GLN A 195 19.96 -5.61 6.51
N ALA A 196 20.70 -6.45 7.23
CA ALA A 196 20.15 -7.22 8.35
C ALA A 196 19.69 -6.30 9.49
N GLU A 197 20.52 -5.34 9.90
CA GLU A 197 20.19 -4.32 10.91
C GLU A 197 18.95 -3.53 10.50
N LYS A 198 18.87 -3.09 9.24
CA LYS A 198 17.69 -2.41 8.72
C LYS A 198 16.43 -3.29 8.80
N LEU A 199 16.50 -4.57 8.44
CA LEU A 199 15.35 -5.47 8.50
C LEU A 199 14.90 -5.73 9.95
N LEU A 200 15.85 -5.95 10.87
CA LEU A 200 15.58 -6.12 12.30
C LEU A 200 14.87 -4.89 12.87
N LEU A 201 15.35 -3.70 12.53
CA LEU A 201 14.77 -2.44 13.01
C LEU A 201 13.38 -2.16 12.42
N THR A 202 13.22 -2.37 11.11
CA THR A 202 12.07 -1.83 10.36
C THR A 202 10.98 -2.83 10.03
N LYS A 203 11.25 -4.15 10.13
CA LYS A 203 10.34 -5.22 9.68
C LYS A 203 10.07 -6.28 10.73
N VAL A 204 11.02 -6.57 11.61
CA VAL A 204 10.86 -7.54 12.70
C VAL A 204 10.23 -6.80 13.90
N PRO A 205 9.21 -7.37 14.57
CA PRO A 205 8.74 -6.91 15.89
C PRO A 205 9.92 -6.67 16.82
N LEU A 206 9.94 -5.60 17.61
CA LEU A 206 11.15 -5.30 18.40
C LEU A 206 11.36 -6.36 19.48
N HIS A 207 10.27 -6.79 20.11
CA HIS A 207 10.27 -7.79 21.17
C HIS A 207 9.82 -9.17 20.67
N PRO A 208 10.23 -10.26 21.35
CA PRO A 208 9.79 -11.60 21.00
C PRO A 208 8.27 -11.74 21.01
N VAL A 209 7.72 -12.30 19.94
CA VAL A 209 6.28 -12.46 19.78
C VAL A 209 5.84 -13.87 20.21
N PRO A 210 4.85 -14.01 21.10
CA PRO A 210 4.34 -15.32 21.51
C PRO A 210 3.87 -16.16 20.31
N TYR A 211 4.20 -17.45 20.31
CA TYR A 211 3.83 -18.38 19.22
C TYR A 211 2.33 -18.34 18.87
N LEU A 212 1.46 -18.26 19.89
CA LEU A 212 0.02 -18.19 19.69
C LEU A 212 -0.41 -16.89 18.98
N ALA A 213 0.23 -15.75 19.28
CA ALA A 213 -0.03 -14.48 18.61
C ALA A 213 0.34 -14.56 17.12
N VAL A 214 1.53 -15.10 16.81
CA VAL A 214 1.99 -15.33 15.42
C VAL A 214 1.00 -16.22 14.66
N LYS A 215 0.58 -17.34 15.25
CA LYS A 215 -0.39 -18.26 14.63
C LYS A 215 -1.74 -17.58 14.34
N ARG A 216 -2.25 -16.81 15.29
CA ARG A 216 -3.51 -16.05 15.13
C ARG A 216 -3.37 -14.97 14.06
N PHE A 217 -2.23 -14.29 13.99
CA PHE A 217 -1.94 -13.28 12.96
C PHE A 217 -1.89 -13.88 11.56
N ILE A 218 -1.20 -15.02 11.37
CA ILE A 218 -1.19 -15.73 10.08
C ILE A 218 -2.62 -16.10 9.66
N ASN A 219 -3.46 -16.55 10.59
CA ASN A 219 -4.87 -16.83 10.29
C ASN A 219 -5.64 -15.56 9.91
N ALA A 220 -5.44 -14.44 10.60
CA ALA A 220 -6.05 -13.16 10.26
C ALA A 220 -5.62 -12.66 8.86
N ARG A 221 -4.33 -12.78 8.52
CA ARG A 221 -3.79 -12.49 7.18
C ARG A 221 -4.45 -13.37 6.11
N ARG A 222 -4.63 -14.66 6.39
CA ARG A 222 -5.32 -15.60 5.49
C ARG A 222 -6.80 -15.24 5.32
N LEU A 223 -7.50 -14.82 6.37
CA LEU A 223 -8.88 -14.34 6.25
C LEU A 223 -8.96 -13.11 5.34
N ALA A 224 -8.02 -12.16 5.50
CA ALA A 224 -7.93 -10.97 4.65
C ALA A 224 -7.70 -11.34 3.18
N SER A 225 -6.75 -12.23 2.89
CA SER A 225 -6.45 -12.64 1.50
C SER A 225 -7.58 -13.42 0.83
N LEU A 226 -8.46 -14.07 1.60
CA LEU A 226 -9.68 -14.71 1.10
C LEU A 226 -10.86 -13.75 0.90
N GLY A 227 -10.65 -12.43 1.05
CA GLY A 227 -11.70 -11.43 0.94
C GLY A 227 -12.66 -11.40 2.15
N ARG A 228 -12.38 -12.14 3.22
CA ARG A 228 -13.19 -12.19 4.45
C ARG A 228 -12.82 -11.04 5.39
N GLY A 229 -12.89 -9.81 4.87
CA GLY A 229 -12.38 -8.60 5.54
C GLY A 229 -12.98 -8.33 6.92
N ARG A 230 -14.28 -8.60 7.13
CA ARG A 230 -14.93 -8.44 8.45
C ARG A 230 -14.35 -9.38 9.51
N GLU A 231 -14.09 -10.62 9.15
CA GLU A 231 -13.54 -11.61 10.08
C GLU A 231 -12.06 -11.37 10.34
N ALA A 232 -11.30 -10.97 9.32
CA ALA A 232 -9.92 -10.55 9.49
C ALA A 232 -9.81 -9.36 10.46
N ARG A 233 -10.72 -8.39 10.33
CA ARG A 233 -10.81 -7.23 11.22
C ARG A 233 -11.06 -7.61 12.66
N GLU A 234 -12.05 -8.45 12.90
CA GLU A 234 -12.32 -8.94 14.24
C GLU A 234 -11.13 -9.72 14.82
N ALA A 235 -10.45 -10.52 13.99
CA ALA A 235 -9.25 -11.23 14.41
C ALA A 235 -8.08 -10.31 14.78
N TYR A 236 -7.86 -9.20 14.06
CA TYR A 236 -6.84 -8.21 14.41
C TYR A 236 -7.21 -7.42 15.67
N ARG A 237 -8.48 -7.03 15.84
CA ARG A 237 -8.97 -6.37 17.06
C ARG A 237 -8.67 -7.23 18.29
N LEU A 238 -9.07 -8.50 18.26
CA LEU A 238 -8.82 -9.45 19.35
C LEU A 238 -7.31 -9.71 19.56
N LEU A 239 -6.50 -9.69 18.51
CA LEU A 239 -5.04 -9.80 18.63
C LEU A 239 -4.43 -8.61 19.37
N VAL A 240 -4.88 -7.38 19.06
CA VAL A 240 -4.40 -6.16 19.70
C VAL A 240 -4.84 -6.08 21.17
N GLU A 241 -6.00 -6.64 21.52
CA GLU A 241 -6.47 -6.75 22.90
C GLU A 241 -5.64 -7.73 23.72
N ASP A 242 -5.37 -8.92 23.17
CA ASP A 242 -4.64 -9.96 23.89
C ASP A 242 -3.11 -9.78 23.88
N TYR A 243 -2.58 -9.10 22.84
CA TYR A 243 -1.16 -8.86 22.62
C TYR A 243 -0.91 -7.39 22.27
N PRO A 244 -0.98 -6.48 23.25
CA PRO A 244 -1.02 -5.04 23.02
C PRO A 244 0.28 -4.43 22.48
N GLU A 245 1.38 -5.18 22.49
CA GLU A 245 2.70 -4.76 22.01
C GLU A 245 3.07 -5.40 20.66
N PHE A 246 2.21 -6.25 20.09
CA PHE A 246 2.52 -6.93 18.83
C PHE A 246 2.37 -5.97 17.63
N GLU A 247 3.49 -5.43 17.15
CA GLU A 247 3.52 -4.34 16.17
C GLU A 247 2.83 -4.70 14.87
N TRP A 248 2.99 -5.93 14.37
CA TRP A 248 2.32 -6.36 13.14
C TRP A 248 0.79 -6.38 13.29
N ALA A 249 0.26 -6.80 14.45
CA ALA A 249 -1.17 -6.79 14.68
C ALA A 249 -1.72 -5.37 14.84
N LEU A 250 -1.00 -4.51 15.57
CA LEU A 250 -1.32 -3.09 15.69
C LEU A 250 -1.36 -2.40 14.33
N GLU A 251 -0.36 -2.64 13.48
CA GLU A 251 -0.28 -2.07 12.14
C GLU A 251 -1.47 -2.50 11.28
N GLN A 252 -1.77 -3.81 11.23
CA GLN A 252 -2.89 -4.30 10.42
C GLN A 252 -4.24 -3.75 10.93
N TYR A 253 -4.41 -3.61 12.24
CA TYR A 253 -5.61 -3.01 12.80
C TYR A 253 -5.68 -1.51 12.46
N ALA A 254 -4.58 -0.76 12.58
CA ALA A 254 -4.50 0.64 12.20
C ALA A 254 -4.83 0.87 10.70
N ILE A 255 -4.32 0.02 9.80
CA ILE A 255 -4.66 0.06 8.37
C ILE A 255 -6.18 -0.08 8.18
N GLN A 256 -6.83 -0.98 8.92
CA GLN A 256 -8.28 -1.15 8.83
C GLN A 256 -9.05 0.05 9.37
N ARG A 257 -8.58 0.66 10.46
CA ARG A 257 -9.13 1.92 10.98
C ARG A 257 -9.02 3.04 9.94
N ILE A 258 -7.88 3.15 9.24
CA ILE A 258 -7.72 4.08 8.10
C ILE A 258 -8.74 3.79 6.99
N GLN A 259 -8.92 2.51 6.62
CA GLN A 259 -9.88 2.12 5.58
C GLN A 259 -11.33 2.46 5.93
N ASP A 260 -11.67 2.35 7.21
CA ASP A 260 -12.99 2.69 7.75
C ASP A 260 -13.22 4.20 7.96
N GLY A 261 -12.17 5.02 7.80
CA GLY A 261 -12.21 6.46 8.09
C GLY A 261 -12.10 6.82 9.56
N GLU A 262 -11.78 5.84 10.41
CA GLU A 262 -11.54 5.99 11.84
C GLU A 262 -10.07 6.40 12.06
N VAL A 263 -9.70 7.56 11.49
CA VAL A 263 -8.30 7.97 11.34
C VAL A 263 -7.63 8.28 12.68
N GLU A 264 -8.36 8.83 13.64
CA GLU A 264 -7.88 9.12 14.99
C GLU A 264 -7.50 7.83 15.73
N GLU A 265 -8.37 6.81 15.70
CA GLU A 265 -8.05 5.50 16.29
C GLU A 265 -6.84 4.85 15.60
N ALA A 266 -6.70 5.04 14.29
CA ALA A 266 -5.51 4.58 13.56
C ALA A 266 -4.24 5.27 14.07
N LEU A 267 -4.26 6.60 14.26
CA LEU A 267 -3.12 7.35 14.75
C LEU A 267 -2.69 6.88 16.15
N ASP A 268 -3.65 6.63 17.05
CA ASP A 268 -3.37 6.11 18.40
C ASP A 268 -2.69 4.73 18.35
N LEU A 269 -3.14 3.84 17.47
CA LEU A 269 -2.53 2.52 17.27
C LEU A 269 -1.11 2.63 16.71
N LEU A 270 -0.87 3.57 15.78
CA LEU A 270 0.44 3.81 15.19
C LEU A 270 1.41 4.44 16.20
N ASP A 271 0.92 5.32 17.08
CA ASP A 271 1.72 5.90 18.15
C ASP A 271 2.13 4.87 19.19
N ARG A 272 1.29 3.86 19.46
CA ARG A 272 1.68 2.71 20.29
C ARG A 272 2.83 1.92 19.68
N ILE A 273 2.82 1.68 18.37
CA ILE A 273 3.93 1.02 17.66
C ILE A 273 5.21 1.85 17.78
N LEU A 274 5.12 3.17 17.57
CA LEU A 274 6.28 4.05 17.61
C LEU A 274 6.82 4.27 19.02
N ALA A 275 5.98 4.14 20.06
CA ALA A 275 6.40 4.19 21.44
C ALA A 275 7.25 2.97 21.84
N SER A 276 7.04 1.80 21.23
CA SER A 276 7.89 0.62 21.43
C SER A 276 9.07 0.58 20.45
N ASN A 277 8.83 0.88 19.18
CA ASN A 277 9.82 0.83 18.11
C ASN A 277 9.78 2.10 17.25
N GLU A 278 10.59 3.09 17.61
CA GLU A 278 10.75 4.34 16.84
C GLU A 278 11.33 4.13 15.43
N GLY A 279 11.87 2.94 15.13
CA GLY A 279 12.40 2.54 13.82
C GLY A 279 11.38 1.90 12.89
N TYR A 280 10.12 1.72 13.32
CA TYR A 280 9.09 1.05 12.52
C TYR A 280 8.58 1.94 11.37
N VAL A 281 9.28 1.90 10.23
CA VAL A 281 9.05 2.75 9.04
C VAL A 281 7.59 2.75 8.59
N SER A 282 6.95 1.58 8.59
CA SER A 282 5.57 1.43 8.13
C SER A 282 4.58 2.25 8.98
N ALA A 283 4.85 2.41 10.28
CA ALA A 283 3.99 3.21 11.14
C ALA A 283 4.02 4.69 10.74
N TYR A 284 5.20 5.23 10.40
CA TYR A 284 5.31 6.59 9.87
C TYR A 284 4.60 6.75 8.51
N LEU A 285 4.66 5.75 7.63
CA LEU A 285 3.93 5.79 6.35
C LEU A 285 2.42 5.83 6.57
N HIS A 286 1.91 5.02 7.49
CA HIS A 286 0.48 5.04 7.84
C HIS A 286 0.08 6.31 8.58
N LYS A 287 0.94 6.89 9.43
CA LYS A 287 0.70 8.22 10.02
C LYS A 287 0.64 9.30 8.94
N ALA A 288 1.57 9.26 7.98
CA ALA A 288 1.55 10.20 6.86
C ALA A 288 0.25 10.11 6.06
N ARG A 289 -0.21 8.89 5.77
CA ARG A 289 -1.49 8.63 5.09
C ARG A 289 -2.68 9.13 5.92
N ALA A 290 -2.71 8.84 7.21
CA ALA A 290 -3.75 9.31 8.13
C ALA A 290 -3.84 10.84 8.17
N HIS A 291 -2.72 11.53 8.38
CA HIS A 291 -2.67 12.99 8.34
C HIS A 291 -3.08 13.56 6.97
N ALA A 292 -2.66 12.92 5.87
CA ALA A 292 -3.08 13.33 4.53
C ALA A 292 -4.59 13.23 4.33
N ILE A 293 -5.23 12.15 4.80
CA ILE A 293 -6.70 11.99 4.75
C ILE A 293 -7.39 13.15 5.50
N LYS A 294 -6.85 13.56 6.65
CA LYS A 294 -7.35 14.71 7.43
C LYS A 294 -7.05 16.07 6.81
N GLY A 295 -6.21 16.14 5.78
CA GLY A 295 -5.73 17.39 5.18
C GLY A 295 -4.59 18.06 5.98
N GLU A 296 -4.01 17.36 6.94
CA GLU A 296 -2.88 17.78 7.79
C GLU A 296 -1.56 17.58 7.02
N VAL A 297 -1.31 18.45 6.04
CA VAL A 297 -0.20 18.31 5.09
C VAL A 297 1.16 18.37 5.80
N PHE A 298 1.34 19.24 6.79
CA PHE A 298 2.61 19.42 7.48
C PHE A 298 3.00 18.18 8.31
N GLU A 299 2.05 17.64 9.05
CA GLU A 299 2.19 16.43 9.85
C GLU A 299 2.47 15.22 8.95
N SER A 300 1.78 15.15 7.81
CA SER A 300 2.01 14.12 6.81
C SER A 300 3.43 14.15 6.26
N GLN A 301 3.93 15.34 5.88
CA GLN A 301 5.31 15.51 5.41
C GLN A 301 6.34 15.17 6.48
N THR A 302 6.10 15.60 7.73
CA THR A 302 6.97 15.30 8.87
C THR A 302 7.13 13.79 9.08
N ALA A 303 6.03 13.03 8.98
CA ALA A 303 6.06 11.58 9.07
C ALA A 303 6.81 10.95 7.88
N LEU A 304 6.63 11.46 6.65
CA LEU A 304 7.39 11.01 5.48
C LEU A 304 8.89 11.26 5.61
N ASP A 305 9.29 12.38 6.20
CA ASP A 305 10.70 12.72 6.45
C ASP A 305 11.34 11.79 7.50
N ARG A 306 10.56 11.33 8.48
CA ARG A 306 10.99 10.28 9.41
C ARG A 306 11.15 8.95 8.68
N ALA A 307 10.15 8.51 7.91
CA ALA A 307 10.23 7.28 7.12
C ALA A 307 11.43 7.28 6.16
N THR A 308 11.69 8.40 5.49
CA THR A 308 12.80 8.56 4.52
C THR A 308 14.17 8.43 5.18
N ARG A 309 14.33 8.97 6.40
CA ARG A 309 15.60 8.85 7.13
C ARG A 309 15.89 7.42 7.56
N LEU A 310 14.85 6.66 7.88
CA LEU A 310 14.97 5.27 8.35
C LEU A 310 15.15 4.27 7.21
N ASP A 311 14.41 4.43 6.10
CA ASP A 311 14.59 3.62 4.90
C ASP A 311 14.37 4.47 3.63
N PRO A 312 15.42 5.13 3.11
CA PRO A 312 15.33 5.94 1.90
C PRO A 312 14.89 5.13 0.66
N GLY A 313 15.09 3.80 0.68
CA GLY A 313 14.76 2.90 -0.42
C GLY A 313 13.32 2.38 -0.39
N TRP A 314 12.49 2.81 0.57
CA TRP A 314 11.11 2.35 0.64
C TRP A 314 10.25 3.05 -0.44
N GLU A 315 9.94 2.33 -1.51
CA GLU A 315 9.32 2.85 -2.74
C GLU A 315 8.05 3.68 -2.50
N GLU A 316 7.19 3.23 -1.57
CA GLU A 316 5.91 3.87 -1.20
C GLU A 316 6.06 5.32 -0.68
N ILE A 317 7.23 5.70 -0.14
CA ILE A 317 7.47 7.07 0.33
C ILE A 317 7.31 8.07 -0.81
N SER A 318 7.93 7.80 -1.96
CA SER A 318 7.97 8.71 -3.11
C SER A 318 6.58 8.96 -3.69
N VAL A 319 5.78 7.90 -3.68
CA VAL A 319 4.40 7.84 -4.10
C VAL A 319 3.50 8.67 -3.18
N LEU A 320 3.62 8.42 -1.87
CA LEU A 320 2.78 9.10 -0.89
C LEU A 320 3.10 10.59 -0.83
N ARG A 321 4.38 10.98 -0.98
CA ARG A 321 4.78 12.40 -1.14
C ARG A 321 4.10 13.07 -2.32
N GLN A 322 4.05 12.41 -3.48
CA GLN A 322 3.36 12.96 -4.65
C GLN A 322 1.87 13.17 -4.35
N THR A 323 1.22 12.18 -3.73
CA THR A 323 -0.19 12.25 -3.36
C THR A 323 -0.48 13.40 -2.39
N VAL A 324 0.34 13.54 -1.34
CA VAL A 324 0.24 14.63 -0.36
C VAL A 324 0.46 15.99 -1.03
N ALA A 325 1.42 16.10 -1.95
CA ALA A 325 1.66 17.35 -2.68
C ALA A 325 0.49 17.72 -3.61
N MET A 326 -0.20 16.74 -4.20
CA MET A 326 -1.44 16.99 -4.96
C MET A 326 -2.56 17.49 -4.04
N MET A 327 -2.76 16.83 -2.90
CA MET A 327 -3.77 17.23 -1.92
C MET A 327 -3.52 18.63 -1.37
N ALA A 328 -2.26 19.04 -1.17
CA ALA A 328 -1.92 20.38 -0.71
C ALA A 328 -2.29 21.50 -1.71
N ARG A 329 -2.49 21.16 -2.99
CA ARG A 329 -2.89 22.10 -4.04
C ARG A 329 -4.43 22.20 -4.18
N LEU A 330 -5.17 21.28 -3.55
CA LEU A 330 -6.63 21.15 -3.59
C LEU A 330 -7.28 21.66 -2.29
#